data_AF-A0A7S0JY55-F1
#
_entry.id   AF-A0A7S0JY55-F1
#
_cell.length_a   1.000
_cell.length_b   1.000
_cell.length_c   1.000
_cell.angle_alpha   90.00
_cell.angle_beta   90.00
_cell.angle_gamma   90.00
#
_symmetry.space_group_name_H-M   'P 1'
#
loop_
_entity.id
_entity.type
_entity.pdbx_description
1 polymer ?
#
loop_
_entity_poly.entity_id
_entity_poly.type
_entity_poly.pdbx_seq_one_letter_code
_entity_poly.pdbx_strand_id
1 'polypeptide(L)'
;PAAGAGAGAGAGEDSKDDEIVGRPGVAASTTAAAVLKSHAGTRALLPRVEICFHAEDPSDFAARVGEAHRLRRQAEALMHYQLVVDCMPTEGVPGLNSEQVSRVLSSVHASRAVRESGLDATDLLREASLDNQRTMNKLLLDSHIRDARGRGLLSLIKIPADHPAISGSGMRPAAPASGVVPVPAHDITETFAHFSFHSHLTRVEVIDFLALTQSECVERVLRPAEAGSAFLLTAPQTRSLRLAEFEHAHGNATAAFATVLRDVWAPAVRGHARHCLGGVGRGAYNLREGNQEMYRSSKLRLLLNRINFVMADSLRTAVQTVVSDWVRFVSRAAAGVVTVRSTADVQVDYSDCLGTDPTREALPPLFVIDVAVEEVEATEEEKAALAAAAAAAAASAAG
;
A
#
# COMPACT_ATOMS: atom_id res chain seq x y z
N PRO A 1 24.40 -59.33 -9.76
CA PRO A 1 24.02 -60.15 -8.57
C PRO A 1 22.78 -59.54 -7.91
N ALA A 2 21.64 -60.19 -8.16
CA ALA A 2 20.32 -59.85 -7.70
C ALA A 2 20.19 -59.84 -6.16
N ALA A 3 19.27 -59.03 -5.65
CA ALA A 3 18.21 -59.50 -4.74
C ALA A 3 17.23 -58.34 -4.45
N GLY A 4 15.97 -58.52 -4.83
CA GLY A 4 14.84 -57.74 -4.34
C GLY A 4 14.01 -58.54 -3.34
N ALA A 5 13.17 -57.82 -2.58
CA ALA A 5 11.94 -58.24 -1.89
C ALA A 5 11.28 -56.91 -1.43
N GLY A 6 10.03 -56.51 -1.74
CA GLY A 6 8.75 -57.23 -1.78
C GLY A 6 8.32 -57.53 -0.35
N ALA A 7 7.16 -57.16 0.22
CA ALA A 7 5.95 -56.43 -0.14
C ALA A 7 5.19 -56.19 1.19
N GLY A 8 4.23 -55.27 1.25
CA GLY A 8 3.39 -55.11 2.44
C GLY A 8 2.31 -54.05 2.27
N ALA A 9 1.25 -54.38 1.54
CA ALA A 9 0.02 -53.61 1.46
C ALA A 9 -0.81 -53.80 2.75
N GLY A 10 -1.41 -52.71 3.23
CA GLY A 10 -2.47 -52.73 4.24
C GLY A 10 -3.42 -51.57 3.94
N ALA A 11 -4.61 -51.91 3.46
CA ALA A 11 -5.73 -51.02 3.21
C ALA A 11 -6.73 -51.10 4.36
N GLY A 12 -7.46 -50.00 4.60
CA GLY A 12 -8.59 -49.86 5.54
C GLY A 12 -8.32 -48.75 6.56
N GLU A 13 -9.18 -47.77 6.82
CA GLU A 13 -10.59 -47.54 6.48
C GLU A 13 -10.87 -46.02 6.55
N ASP A 14 -11.84 -45.57 5.75
CA ASP A 14 -12.43 -44.24 5.76
C ASP A 14 -13.07 -43.86 7.11
N SER A 15 -12.88 -42.60 7.55
CA SER A 15 -13.89 -41.91 8.38
C SER A 15 -13.68 -40.39 8.39
N LYS A 16 -14.53 -39.72 7.60
CA LYS A 16 -15.32 -38.51 7.91
C LYS A 16 -14.62 -37.19 8.25
N ASP A 17 -14.82 -36.25 7.32
CA ASP A 17 -15.36 -34.90 7.54
C ASP A 17 -14.72 -34.03 8.65
N ASP A 18 -13.62 -33.35 8.30
CA ASP A 18 -13.25 -32.10 8.97
C ASP A 18 -13.45 -30.92 8.00
N GLU A 19 -14.58 -30.26 8.20
CA GLU A 19 -15.01 -29.02 7.59
C GLU A 19 -14.03 -27.89 7.93
N ILE A 20 -13.28 -27.38 6.94
CA ILE A 20 -12.37 -26.25 7.13
C ILE A 20 -13.20 -24.97 7.29
N VAL A 21 -13.47 -24.63 8.55
CA VAL A 21 -14.09 -23.37 8.96
C VAL A 21 -13.21 -22.19 8.56
N GLY A 22 -13.69 -21.39 7.61
CA GLY A 22 -13.03 -20.16 7.16
C GLY A 22 -12.95 -19.11 8.28
N ARG A 23 -11.75 -18.62 8.56
CA ARG A 23 -11.53 -17.44 9.42
C ARG A 23 -11.61 -16.15 8.57
N PRO A 24 -12.46 -15.17 8.92
CA PRO A 24 -12.43 -13.86 8.31
C PRO A 24 -11.45 -12.94 9.06
N GLY A 25 -10.70 -12.15 8.29
CA GLY A 25 -10.09 -10.91 8.78
C GLY A 25 -8.57 -10.96 9.01
N VAL A 26 -7.82 -10.48 8.01
CA VAL A 26 -6.69 -9.56 8.23
C VAL A 26 -6.59 -8.65 7.00
N ALA A 27 -6.87 -7.37 7.20
CA ALA A 27 -6.52 -6.30 6.26
C ALA A 27 -5.07 -5.88 6.51
N ALA A 28 -4.21 -5.90 5.49
CA ALA A 28 -3.21 -4.85 5.19
C ALA A 28 -2.16 -5.28 4.13
N SER A 29 -2.20 -4.56 3.01
CA SER A 29 -1.10 -3.86 2.33
C SER A 29 0.05 -4.58 1.60
N THR A 30 0.29 -4.07 0.39
CA THR A 30 1.50 -4.06 -0.47
C THR A 30 1.83 -5.25 -1.40
N THR A 31 0.93 -5.45 -2.37
CA THR A 31 1.14 -5.63 -3.83
C THR A 31 2.32 -6.44 -4.39
N ALA A 32 1.96 -7.63 -4.92
CA ALA A 32 2.36 -8.08 -6.25
C ALA A 32 1.21 -8.92 -6.84
N ALA A 33 0.49 -8.38 -7.82
CA ALA A 33 -0.71 -8.98 -8.37
C ALA A 33 -0.37 -10.10 -9.38
N ALA A 34 -0.67 -11.35 -9.05
CA ALA A 34 -0.72 -12.45 -10.01
C ALA A 34 -2.19 -12.76 -10.34
N VAL A 35 -2.56 -12.59 -11.61
CA VAL A 35 -3.91 -12.86 -12.12
C VAL A 35 -3.98 -14.33 -12.57
N LEU A 36 -4.71 -15.16 -11.82
CA LEU A 36 -5.09 -16.50 -12.27
C LEU A 36 -6.51 -16.44 -12.82
N LYS A 37 -6.69 -16.87 -14.08
CA LYS A 37 -8.02 -17.03 -14.70
C LYS A 37 -8.54 -18.44 -14.42
N SER A 38 -9.72 -18.55 -13.79
CA SER A 38 -10.65 -19.69 -13.97
C SER A 38 -11.94 -19.47 -13.16
N HIS A 39 -13.07 -19.38 -13.88
CA HIS A 39 -14.48 -19.63 -13.51
C HIS A 39 -15.05 -18.92 -12.27
N ALA A 40 -15.96 -17.95 -12.50
CA ALA A 40 -16.58 -17.04 -11.51
C ALA A 40 -15.54 -16.22 -10.74
N GLY A 41 -15.04 -15.16 -11.39
CA GLY A 41 -13.85 -14.41 -10.99
C GLY A 41 -14.00 -13.63 -9.67
N THR A 42 -13.83 -14.30 -8.54
CA THR A 42 -13.53 -13.65 -7.26
C THR A 42 -12.06 -13.24 -7.27
N ARG A 43 -11.80 -11.93 -7.25
CA ARG A 43 -10.44 -11.38 -7.13
C ARG A 43 -10.04 -11.41 -5.66
N ALA A 44 -9.01 -12.19 -5.33
CA ALA A 44 -8.42 -12.22 -3.99
C ALA A 44 -6.99 -11.68 -4.03
N LEU A 45 -6.65 -10.85 -3.04
CA LEU A 45 -5.26 -10.42 -2.81
C LEU A 45 -4.57 -11.51 -2.01
N LEU A 46 -3.68 -12.26 -2.66
CA LEU A 46 -2.90 -13.32 -2.03
C LEU A 46 -1.41 -12.94 -2.01
N PRO A 47 -0.71 -13.10 -0.87
CA PRO A 47 0.74 -13.02 -0.80
C PRO A 47 1.40 -13.99 -1.78
N ARG A 48 2.51 -13.59 -2.43
CA ARG A 48 3.25 -14.44 -3.37
C ARG A 48 3.69 -15.78 -2.79
N VAL A 49 3.90 -15.85 -1.48
CA VAL A 49 4.30 -17.09 -0.80
C VAL A 49 3.21 -18.16 -0.83
N GLU A 50 1.93 -17.76 -0.96
CA GLU A 50 0.77 -18.67 -0.98
C GLU A 50 0.40 -19.14 -2.39
N ILE A 51 1.12 -18.67 -3.41
CA ILE A 51 0.85 -18.97 -4.82
C ILE A 51 1.89 -19.96 -5.34
N CYS A 52 1.42 -21.10 -5.84
CA CYS A 52 2.22 -22.04 -6.63
C CYS A 52 1.95 -21.78 -8.11
N PHE A 53 2.99 -21.43 -8.87
CA PHE A 53 2.84 -21.25 -10.32
C PHE A 53 2.86 -22.62 -11.01
N HIS A 54 2.13 -22.76 -12.12
CA HIS A 54 2.09 -24.01 -12.87
C HIS A 54 3.46 -24.41 -13.47
N ALA A 55 4.39 -23.45 -13.58
CA ALA A 55 5.76 -23.68 -14.05
C ALA A 55 6.75 -24.02 -12.92
N GLU A 56 6.32 -24.02 -11.66
CA GLU A 56 7.15 -24.29 -10.49
C GLU A 56 6.97 -25.74 -10.00
N ASP A 57 8.03 -26.35 -9.42
CA ASP A 57 7.91 -27.66 -8.77
C ASP A 57 7.11 -27.54 -7.45
N PRO A 58 6.06 -28.35 -7.23
CA PRO A 58 5.31 -28.39 -5.97
C PRO A 58 6.18 -28.61 -4.73
N SER A 59 7.30 -29.32 -4.85
CA SER A 59 8.22 -29.59 -3.74
C SER A 59 8.97 -28.34 -3.30
N ASP A 60 9.41 -27.52 -4.26
CA ASP A 60 10.06 -26.23 -4.00
C ASP A 60 9.07 -25.23 -3.40
N PHE A 61 7.83 -25.24 -3.87
CA PHE A 61 6.74 -24.46 -3.26
C PHE A 61 6.53 -24.86 -1.80
N ALA A 62 6.40 -26.16 -1.52
CA ALA A 62 6.21 -26.66 -0.15
C ALA A 62 7.39 -26.30 0.76
N ALA A 63 8.63 -26.42 0.27
CA ALA A 63 9.83 -26.03 0.98
C ALA A 63 9.84 -24.51 1.28
N ARG A 64 9.50 -23.67 0.30
CA ARG A 64 9.38 -22.22 0.46
C ARG A 64 8.33 -21.84 1.52
N VAL A 65 7.15 -22.45 1.46
CA VAL A 65 6.06 -22.19 2.41
C VAL A 65 6.46 -22.63 3.81
N GLY A 66 7.05 -23.83 3.93
CA GLY A 66 7.58 -24.34 5.20
C GLY A 66 8.63 -23.42 5.81
N GLU A 67 9.56 -22.94 5.00
CA GLU A 67 10.61 -22.00 5.42
C GLU A 67 10.02 -20.65 5.84
N ALA A 68 9.05 -20.11 5.11
CA ALA A 68 8.37 -18.87 5.47
C ALA A 68 7.66 -18.98 6.83
N HIS A 69 6.96 -20.10 7.09
CA HIS A 69 6.34 -20.34 8.40
C HIS A 69 7.37 -20.57 9.51
N ARG A 70 8.52 -21.17 9.21
CA ARG A 70 9.63 -21.31 10.16
C ARG A 70 10.22 -19.95 10.52
N LEU A 71 10.55 -19.13 9.53
CA LEU A 71 11.06 -17.76 9.72
C LEU A 71 10.07 -16.87 10.45
N ARG A 72 8.77 -16.96 10.14
CA ARG A 72 7.72 -16.23 10.88
C ARG A 72 7.72 -16.60 12.36
N ARG A 73 7.76 -17.90 12.70
CA ARG A 73 7.81 -18.35 14.11
C ARG A 73 9.09 -17.88 14.81
N GLN A 74 10.22 -17.90 14.11
CA GLN A 74 11.49 -17.39 14.62
C GLN A 74 11.45 -15.88 14.88
N ALA A 75 10.89 -15.10 13.95
CA ALA A 75 10.72 -13.66 14.09
C ALA A 75 9.75 -13.31 15.23
N GLU A 76 8.63 -14.03 15.36
CA GLU A 76 7.68 -13.85 16.46
C GLU A 76 8.35 -14.09 17.82
N ALA A 77 9.11 -15.18 17.95
CA ALA A 77 9.86 -15.46 19.17
C ALA A 77 10.92 -14.39 19.45
N LEU A 78 11.61 -13.88 18.42
CA LEU A 78 12.59 -12.81 18.57
C LEU A 78 11.92 -11.51 19.04
N MET A 79 10.80 -11.13 18.44
CA MET A 79 10.05 -9.93 18.81
C MET A 79 9.52 -10.02 20.24
N HIS A 80 8.97 -11.17 20.64
CA HIS A 80 8.55 -11.39 22.03
C HIS A 80 9.72 -11.30 23.01
N TYR A 81 10.86 -11.91 22.69
CA TYR A 81 12.05 -11.80 23.53
C TYR A 81 12.52 -10.34 23.66
N GLN A 82 12.59 -9.58 22.56
CA GLN A 82 12.98 -8.16 22.61
C GLN A 82 11.99 -7.32 23.41
N LEU A 83 10.69 -7.54 23.21
CA LEU A 83 9.64 -6.85 23.95
C LEU A 83 9.76 -7.10 25.45
N VAL A 84 10.06 -8.34 25.86
CA VAL A 84 10.28 -8.65 27.28
C VAL A 84 11.50 -7.88 27.83
N VAL A 85 12.59 -7.78 27.07
CA VAL A 85 13.77 -6.98 27.45
C VAL A 85 13.42 -5.49 27.58
N ASP A 86 12.59 -4.97 26.67
CA ASP A 86 12.16 -3.57 26.66
C ASP A 86 11.21 -3.25 27.81
N CYS A 87 10.39 -4.21 28.22
CA CYS A 87 9.46 -4.08 29.35
C CYS A 87 10.11 -4.37 30.72
N MET A 88 11.38 -4.77 30.79
CA MET A 88 12.05 -4.96 32.07
C MET A 88 12.31 -3.62 32.76
N PRO A 89 12.04 -3.52 34.07
CA PRO A 89 12.32 -2.29 34.81
C PRO A 89 13.81 -1.95 34.74
N THR A 90 14.10 -0.67 34.57
CA THR A 90 15.48 -0.13 34.60
C THR A 90 15.86 0.39 35.99
N GLU A 91 14.91 0.37 36.94
CA GLU A 91 15.13 0.77 38.33
C GLU A 91 16.12 -0.19 39.00
N GLY A 92 17.25 0.36 39.47
CA GLY A 92 18.31 -0.41 40.11
C GLY A 92 19.36 -1.01 39.16
N VAL A 93 19.22 -0.83 37.84
CA VAL A 93 20.26 -1.19 36.87
C VAL A 93 21.30 -0.07 36.81
N PRO A 94 22.58 -0.33 37.17
CA PRO A 94 23.61 0.69 37.07
C PRO A 94 23.75 1.15 35.62
N GLY A 95 23.58 2.45 35.38
CA GLY A 95 23.87 3.07 34.08
C GLY A 95 25.37 3.29 33.88
N LEU A 96 25.72 4.07 32.86
CA LEU A 96 27.11 4.46 32.59
C LEU A 96 27.67 5.27 33.76
N ASN A 97 28.86 4.91 34.23
CA ASN A 97 29.54 5.67 35.28
C ASN A 97 30.10 6.99 34.73
N SER A 98 30.33 7.98 35.61
CA SER A 98 30.79 9.31 35.21
C SER A 98 32.14 9.29 34.47
N GLU A 99 33.01 8.35 34.81
CA GLU A 99 34.30 8.13 34.14
C GLU A 99 34.15 7.58 32.70
N GLN A 100 33.22 6.63 32.48
CA GLN A 100 32.87 6.09 31.18
C GLN A 100 32.29 7.18 30.29
N VAL A 101 31.37 7.99 30.82
CA VAL A 101 30.81 9.14 30.10
C VAL A 101 31.91 10.12 29.70
N SER A 102 32.84 10.45 30.61
CA SER A 102 33.98 11.33 30.31
C SER A 102 34.92 10.76 29.24
N ARG A 103 35.19 9.45 29.26
CA ARG A 103 35.99 8.76 28.23
C ARG A 103 35.30 8.75 26.86
N VAL A 104 33.99 8.55 26.83
CA VAL A 104 33.21 8.59 25.60
C VAL A 104 33.21 10.01 25.02
N LEU A 105 32.94 11.03 25.85
CA LEU A 105 32.96 12.43 25.42
C LEU A 105 34.33 12.86 24.91
N SER A 106 35.41 12.50 25.59
CA SER A 106 36.78 12.81 25.14
C SER A 106 37.11 12.15 23.80
N SER A 107 36.62 10.93 23.55
CA SER A 107 36.78 10.24 22.27
C SER A 107 35.96 10.90 21.15
N VAL A 108 34.74 11.34 21.44
CA VAL A 108 33.87 12.05 20.48
C VAL A 108 34.45 13.42 20.11
N HIS A 109 34.94 14.17 21.10
CA HIS A 109 35.57 15.48 20.89
C HIS A 109 36.96 15.42 20.26
N ALA A 110 37.55 14.22 20.10
CA ALA A 110 38.78 14.07 19.32
C ALA A 110 38.58 14.51 17.86
N SER A 111 37.37 14.36 17.31
CA SER A 111 37.02 14.85 15.97
C SER A 111 36.90 16.38 15.92
N ARG A 112 37.58 17.01 14.95
CA ARG A 112 37.59 18.47 14.76
C ARG A 112 36.21 19.03 14.45
N ALA A 113 35.45 18.37 13.58
CA ALA A 113 34.11 18.82 13.15
C ALA A 113 33.11 18.88 14.32
N VAL A 114 33.14 17.89 15.22
CA VAL A 114 32.24 17.83 16.37
C VAL A 114 32.60 18.90 17.40
N ARG A 115 33.89 19.14 17.62
CA ARG A 115 34.39 20.16 18.55
C ARG A 115 34.02 21.59 18.12
N GLU A 116 34.05 21.88 16.82
CA GLU A 116 33.70 23.18 16.26
C GLU A 116 32.18 23.40 16.20
N SER A 117 31.39 22.32 16.16
CA SER A 117 29.92 22.38 15.99
C SER A 117 29.10 22.74 17.24
N GLY A 118 29.69 22.70 18.44
CA GLY A 118 29.01 23.08 19.69
C GLY A 118 27.74 22.27 20.02
N LEU A 119 27.62 21.05 19.48
CA LEU A 119 26.43 20.20 19.65
C LEU A 119 26.28 19.74 21.11
N ASP A 120 25.05 19.83 21.63
CA ASP A 120 24.70 19.27 22.93
C ASP A 120 24.56 17.74 22.83
N ALA A 121 25.40 17.02 23.58
CA ALA A 121 25.43 15.56 23.61
C ALA A 121 24.50 14.96 24.69
N THR A 122 23.77 15.79 25.45
CA THR A 122 22.99 15.34 26.61
C THR A 122 21.93 14.29 26.25
N ASP A 123 21.19 14.50 25.15
CA ASP A 123 20.17 13.54 24.70
C ASP A 123 20.79 12.22 24.22
N LEU A 124 21.91 12.29 23.50
CA LEU A 124 22.64 11.11 23.03
C LEU A 124 23.25 10.31 24.19
N LEU A 125 23.72 10.99 25.24
CA LEU A 125 24.19 10.33 26.46
C LEU A 125 23.05 9.65 27.21
N ARG A 126 21.87 10.27 27.24
CA ARG A 126 20.67 9.66 27.82
C ARG A 126 20.27 8.41 27.06
N GLU A 127 20.27 8.46 25.72
CA GLU A 127 20.02 7.30 24.85
C GLU A 127 21.05 6.18 25.09
N ALA A 128 22.34 6.51 25.10
CA ALA A 128 23.41 5.55 25.38
C ALA A 128 23.30 4.91 26.77
N SER A 129 22.85 5.67 27.78
CA SER A 129 22.60 5.15 29.13
C SER A 129 21.41 4.19 29.15
N LEU A 130 20.32 4.50 28.44
CA LEU A 130 19.16 3.63 28.30
C LEU A 130 19.53 2.32 27.56
N ASP A 131 20.33 2.40 26.50
CA ASP A 131 20.83 1.23 25.77
C ASP A 131 21.74 0.35 26.64
N ASN A 132 22.55 0.97 27.51
CA ASN A 132 23.35 0.24 28.46
C ASN A 132 22.48 -0.53 29.47
N GLN A 133 21.44 0.12 30.02
CA GLN A 133 20.50 -0.51 30.94
C GLN A 133 19.71 -1.65 30.26
N ARG A 134 19.23 -1.42 29.04
CA ARG A 134 18.58 -2.43 28.19
C ARG A 134 19.49 -3.64 27.95
N THR A 135 20.77 -3.39 27.66
CA THR A 135 21.77 -4.45 27.48
C THR A 135 22.01 -5.23 28.77
N MET A 136 22.02 -4.57 29.93
CA MET A 136 22.16 -5.24 31.21
C MET A 136 20.94 -6.11 31.53
N ASN A 137 19.73 -5.61 31.28
CA ASN A 137 18.49 -6.37 31.39
C ASN A 137 18.49 -7.61 30.50
N LYS A 138 18.99 -7.46 29.26
CA LYS A 138 19.19 -8.58 28.34
C LYS A 138 20.15 -9.63 28.92
N LEU A 139 21.30 -9.23 29.45
CA LEU A 139 22.28 -10.15 30.05
C LEU A 139 21.72 -10.89 31.26
N LEU A 140 20.93 -10.20 32.08
CA LEU A 140 20.23 -10.79 33.23
C LEU A 140 19.22 -11.84 32.77
N LEU A 141 18.37 -11.52 31.79
CA LEU A 141 17.43 -12.48 31.22
C LEU A 141 18.16 -13.69 30.62
N ASP A 142 19.23 -13.46 29.86
CA ASP A 142 20.04 -14.53 29.28
C ASP A 142 20.67 -15.44 30.36
N SER A 143 21.01 -14.89 31.53
CA SER A 143 21.48 -15.68 32.67
C SER A 143 20.38 -16.56 33.25
N HIS A 144 19.17 -16.03 33.41
CA HIS A 144 18.01 -16.79 33.87
C HIS A 144 17.56 -17.86 32.87
N ILE A 145 17.73 -17.60 31.56
CA ILE A 145 17.48 -18.59 30.50
C ILE A 145 18.45 -19.77 30.59
N ARG A 146 19.73 -19.51 30.89
CA ARG A 146 20.73 -20.56 31.11
C ARG A 146 20.46 -21.37 32.38
N ASP A 147 19.94 -20.72 33.42
CA ASP A 147 19.69 -21.36 34.71
C ASP A 147 18.41 -22.21 34.71
N ALA A 148 18.55 -23.50 35.01
CA ALA A 148 17.46 -24.48 35.05
C ALA A 148 16.30 -24.14 36.01
N ARG A 149 16.53 -23.23 36.98
CA ARG A 149 15.55 -22.79 37.99
C ARG A 149 14.58 -21.72 37.48
N GLY A 150 14.93 -20.99 36.41
CA GLY A 150 14.11 -19.94 35.81
C GLY A 150 13.02 -20.43 34.85
N ARG A 151 13.03 -21.73 34.51
CA ARG A 151 12.17 -22.32 33.45
C ARG A 151 10.66 -22.13 33.66
N GLY A 152 10.21 -21.96 34.90
CA GLY A 152 8.79 -21.69 35.20
C GLY A 152 8.32 -20.35 34.62
N LEU A 153 9.07 -19.27 34.84
CA LEU A 153 8.76 -17.92 34.33
C LEU A 153 8.96 -17.84 32.81
N LEU A 154 9.94 -18.58 32.30
CA LEU A 154 10.28 -18.64 30.87
C LEU A 154 9.27 -19.43 30.03
N SER A 155 8.39 -20.23 30.65
CA SER A 155 7.35 -20.98 29.93
C SER A 155 6.34 -20.08 29.21
N LEU A 156 6.19 -18.84 29.67
CA LEU A 156 5.32 -17.81 29.06
C LEU A 156 6.05 -17.01 27.96
N ILE A 157 7.38 -17.12 27.87
CA ILE A 157 8.20 -16.35 26.94
C ILE A 157 8.61 -17.26 25.78
N LYS A 158 8.19 -16.92 24.56
CA LYS A 158 8.68 -17.58 23.35
C LYS A 158 10.10 -17.11 23.07
N ILE A 159 11.09 -17.98 23.27
CA ILE A 159 12.50 -17.68 22.99
C ILE A 159 12.87 -18.35 21.65
N PRO A 160 13.63 -17.67 20.77
CA PRO A 160 14.13 -18.29 19.54
C PRO A 160 14.94 -19.56 19.83
N ALA A 161 14.70 -20.64 19.08
CA ALA A 161 15.43 -21.90 19.24
C ALA A 161 16.95 -21.74 19.04
N ASP A 162 17.34 -20.82 18.16
CA ASP A 162 18.75 -20.51 17.84
C ASP A 162 19.38 -19.51 18.83
N HIS A 163 18.67 -19.10 19.90
CA HIS A 163 19.19 -18.10 20.82
C HIS A 163 20.45 -18.62 21.54
N PRO A 164 21.55 -17.82 21.60
CA PRO A 164 22.83 -18.27 22.16
C PRO A 164 22.75 -18.68 23.64
N ALA A 165 21.73 -18.21 24.37
CA ALA A 165 21.48 -18.62 25.76
C ALA A 165 20.86 -20.02 25.90
N ILE A 166 20.20 -20.56 24.86
CA ILE A 166 19.51 -21.87 24.87
C ILE A 166 20.37 -22.96 24.25
N SER A 167 21.05 -22.67 23.14
CA SER A 167 21.71 -23.67 22.31
C SER A 167 22.91 -24.37 22.96
N GLY A 168 23.25 -24.07 24.24
CA GLY A 168 24.37 -24.68 24.98
C GLY A 168 25.75 -24.40 24.38
N SER A 169 25.78 -23.80 23.19
CA SER A 169 26.94 -23.24 22.53
C SER A 169 27.35 -21.96 23.27
N GLY A 170 27.99 -22.12 24.42
CA GLY A 170 28.77 -21.06 25.06
C GLY A 170 29.88 -20.50 24.17
N MET A 171 30.09 -21.06 22.97
CA MET A 171 30.75 -20.35 21.88
C MET A 171 29.86 -19.19 21.46
N ARG A 172 30.20 -18.00 21.98
CA ARG A 172 30.13 -16.79 21.17
C ARG A 172 30.65 -17.18 19.78
N PRO A 173 29.89 -16.98 18.69
CA PRO A 173 30.40 -17.29 17.37
C PRO A 173 31.77 -16.65 17.26
N ALA A 174 32.78 -17.43 16.85
CA ALA A 174 34.15 -16.94 16.75
C ALA A 174 34.10 -15.59 16.04
N ALA A 175 34.70 -14.57 16.64
CA ALA A 175 34.67 -13.22 16.08
C ALA A 175 35.05 -13.35 14.60
N PRO A 176 34.19 -12.88 13.66
CA PRO A 176 34.47 -13.00 12.25
C PRO A 176 35.89 -12.50 12.00
N ALA A 177 36.73 -13.30 11.32
CA ALA A 177 38.13 -12.94 11.06
C ALA A 177 38.27 -11.58 10.36
N SER A 178 37.19 -11.15 9.69
CA SER A 178 36.99 -9.83 9.13
C SER A 178 35.58 -9.36 9.49
N GLY A 179 35.46 -8.14 10.01
CA GLY A 179 34.16 -7.46 10.16
C GLY A 179 33.57 -6.97 8.83
N VAL A 180 34.28 -7.18 7.72
CA VAL A 180 33.80 -6.89 6.37
C VAL A 180 33.42 -8.18 5.64
N VAL A 181 32.25 -8.16 5.00
CA VAL A 181 31.86 -9.20 4.05
C VAL A 181 32.90 -9.19 2.92
N PRO A 182 33.48 -10.35 2.54
CA PRO A 182 34.41 -10.41 1.42
C PRO A 182 33.67 -10.05 0.13
N VAL A 183 33.86 -8.81 -0.32
CA VAL A 183 33.36 -8.36 -1.61
C VAL A 183 34.27 -8.95 -2.69
N PRO A 184 33.73 -9.62 -3.72
CA PRO A 184 34.56 -10.08 -4.84
C PRO A 184 35.34 -8.90 -5.44
N ALA A 185 36.53 -9.17 -5.97
CA ALA A 185 37.32 -8.15 -6.64
C ALA A 185 36.57 -7.68 -7.92
N HIS A 186 35.81 -6.62 -7.78
CA HIS A 186 35.16 -5.93 -8.90
C HIS A 186 36.03 -4.75 -9.30
N ASP A 187 36.29 -4.60 -10.60
CA ASP A 187 36.86 -3.35 -11.09
C ASP A 187 35.79 -2.26 -10.96
N ILE A 188 35.92 -1.47 -9.90
CA ILE A 188 35.05 -0.35 -9.60
C ILE A 188 35.06 0.64 -10.78
N THR A 189 36.19 0.79 -11.46
CA THR A 189 36.36 1.74 -12.56
C THR A 189 35.54 1.30 -13.77
N GLU A 190 35.64 0.04 -14.16
CA GLU A 190 34.87 -0.53 -15.27
C GLU A 190 33.36 -0.53 -14.96
N THR A 191 32.99 -0.99 -13.75
CA THR A 191 31.59 -1.05 -13.32
C THR A 191 30.98 0.34 -13.23
N PHE A 192 31.74 1.32 -12.73
CA PHE A 192 31.31 2.71 -12.65
C PHE A 192 31.21 3.35 -14.03
N ALA A 193 32.14 3.09 -14.95
CA ALA A 193 32.07 3.58 -16.31
C ALA A 193 30.85 3.02 -17.05
N HIS A 194 30.60 1.71 -16.92
CA HIS A 194 29.42 1.05 -17.46
C HIS A 194 28.13 1.62 -16.86
N PHE A 195 28.05 1.76 -15.54
CA PHE A 195 26.91 2.35 -14.85
C PHE A 195 26.67 3.80 -15.27
N SER A 196 27.72 4.63 -15.29
CA SER A 196 27.66 6.03 -15.70
C SER A 196 27.25 6.16 -17.15
N PHE A 197 27.67 5.26 -18.03
CA PHE A 197 27.26 5.24 -19.44
C PHE A 197 25.77 4.96 -19.60
N HIS A 198 25.23 3.95 -18.90
CA HIS A 198 23.81 3.57 -18.98
C HIS A 198 22.88 4.46 -18.15
N SER A 199 23.40 5.11 -17.11
CA SER A 199 22.62 5.99 -16.26
C SER A 199 22.42 7.36 -16.92
N HIS A 200 21.18 7.86 -16.84
CA HIS A 200 20.82 9.23 -17.22
C HIS A 200 20.82 10.19 -16.02
N LEU A 201 21.14 9.73 -14.80
CA LEU A 201 21.19 10.56 -13.59
C LEU A 201 22.61 11.08 -13.32
N THR A 202 23.29 11.56 -14.35
CA THR A 202 24.70 11.98 -14.27
C THR A 202 24.89 13.45 -13.91
N ARG A 203 23.82 14.25 -13.98
CA ARG A 203 23.85 15.71 -13.89
C ARG A 203 22.76 16.23 -12.98
N VAL A 204 23.06 17.28 -12.23
CA VAL A 204 22.13 17.89 -11.26
C VAL A 204 20.92 18.49 -11.97
N GLU A 205 21.13 19.08 -13.14
CA GLU A 205 20.05 19.68 -13.95
C GLU A 205 19.00 18.64 -14.39
N VAL A 206 19.41 17.38 -14.55
CA VAL A 206 18.49 16.28 -14.86
C VAL A 206 17.67 15.87 -13.64
N ILE A 207 18.29 15.90 -12.46
CA ILE A 207 17.62 15.60 -11.19
C ILE A 207 16.61 16.69 -10.89
N ASP A 208 16.98 17.96 -11.04
CA ASP A 208 16.08 19.10 -10.85
C ASP A 208 14.90 19.05 -11.83
N PHE A 209 15.15 18.71 -13.09
CA PHE A 209 14.07 18.56 -14.06
C PHE A 209 13.10 17.42 -13.69
N LEU A 210 13.61 16.28 -13.22
CA LEU A 210 12.77 15.17 -12.76
C LEU A 210 11.95 15.58 -11.54
N ALA A 211 12.56 16.27 -10.57
CA ALA A 211 11.88 16.74 -9.37
C ALA A 211 10.76 17.74 -9.70
N LEU A 212 11.03 18.73 -10.54
CA LEU A 212 10.04 19.73 -10.99
C LEU A 212 8.91 19.08 -11.81
N THR A 213 9.24 18.12 -12.67
CA THR A 213 8.21 17.36 -13.42
C THR A 213 7.31 16.58 -12.46
N GLN A 214 7.91 15.94 -11.44
CA GLN A 214 7.16 15.19 -10.45
C GLN A 214 6.28 16.10 -9.59
N SER A 215 6.78 17.27 -9.17
CA SER A 215 5.96 18.24 -8.43
C SER A 215 4.79 18.72 -9.28
N GLU A 216 4.99 19.04 -10.56
CA GLU A 216 3.89 19.40 -11.46
C GLU A 216 2.86 18.28 -11.62
N CYS A 217 3.28 17.02 -11.69
CA CYS A 217 2.35 15.88 -11.73
C CYS A 217 1.51 15.79 -10.44
N VAL A 218 2.13 15.99 -9.29
CA VAL A 218 1.42 15.97 -7.99
C VAL A 218 0.46 17.15 -7.88
N GLU A 219 0.94 18.36 -8.10
CA GLU A 219 0.21 19.61 -7.92
C GLU A 219 -0.99 19.75 -8.87
N ARG A 220 -0.80 19.40 -10.15
CA ARG A 220 -1.79 19.69 -11.21
C ARG A 220 -2.70 18.52 -11.57
N VAL A 221 -2.30 17.30 -11.23
CA VAL A 221 -3.02 16.08 -11.66
C VAL A 221 -3.47 15.26 -10.46
N LEU A 222 -2.55 14.86 -9.58
CA LEU A 222 -2.89 13.97 -8.46
C LEU A 222 -3.66 14.68 -7.35
N ARG A 223 -3.20 15.83 -6.87
CA ARG A 223 -3.88 16.55 -5.78
C ARG A 223 -5.30 16.99 -6.14
N PRO A 224 -5.59 17.52 -7.34
CA PRO A 224 -6.97 17.82 -7.74
C PRO A 224 -7.86 16.58 -7.80
N ALA A 225 -7.31 15.41 -8.13
CA ALA A 225 -8.04 14.15 -8.10
C ALA A 225 -8.32 13.68 -6.66
N GLU A 226 -7.37 13.84 -5.74
CA GLU A 226 -7.52 13.47 -4.32
C GLU A 226 -8.43 14.42 -3.53
N ALA A 227 -8.38 15.72 -3.81
CA ALA A 227 -9.16 16.74 -3.09
C ALA A 227 -10.67 16.69 -3.40
N GLY A 228 -11.12 15.77 -4.26
CA GLY A 228 -12.53 15.55 -4.62
C GLY A 228 -13.20 16.70 -5.39
N SER A 229 -12.62 17.90 -5.40
CA SER A 229 -13.34 19.13 -5.78
C SER A 229 -13.18 19.54 -7.24
N ALA A 230 -12.28 18.95 -8.03
CA ALA A 230 -11.86 19.58 -9.29
C ALA A 230 -11.86 18.66 -10.51
N PHE A 231 -12.11 17.36 -10.35
CA PHE A 231 -11.66 16.41 -11.35
C PHE A 231 -12.74 15.42 -11.75
N LEU A 232 -13.88 15.93 -12.19
CA LEU A 232 -14.88 15.21 -13.00
C LEU A 232 -16.20 14.89 -12.29
N LEU A 233 -16.28 14.55 -11.00
CA LEU A 233 -17.49 13.84 -10.52
C LEU A 233 -18.03 14.21 -9.11
N THR A 234 -17.49 15.25 -8.44
CA THR A 234 -17.87 15.51 -7.03
C THR A 234 -17.89 16.99 -6.65
N ALA A 235 -18.63 17.81 -7.40
CA ALA A 235 -19.33 18.86 -6.67
C ALA A 235 -20.32 18.12 -5.76
N PRO A 236 -20.29 18.28 -4.43
CA PRO A 236 -21.28 17.64 -3.56
C PRO A 236 -22.64 18.08 -4.09
N GLN A 237 -23.39 17.15 -4.69
CA GLN A 237 -24.73 17.46 -5.13
C GLN A 237 -25.56 17.63 -3.87
N THR A 238 -25.69 18.90 -3.47
CA THR A 238 -26.54 19.32 -2.36
C THR A 238 -28.02 19.21 -2.72
N ARG A 239 -28.35 18.94 -4.00
CA ARG A 239 -29.71 18.75 -4.50
C ARG A 239 -29.77 17.72 -5.62
N SER A 240 -30.96 17.17 -5.85
CA SER A 240 -31.24 16.36 -7.04
C SER A 240 -31.19 17.22 -8.32
N LEU A 241 -30.64 16.66 -9.39
CA LEU A 241 -30.53 17.33 -10.70
C LEU A 241 -31.39 16.64 -11.77
N ARG A 242 -31.76 17.36 -12.82
CA ARG A 242 -32.25 16.71 -14.05
C ARG A 242 -31.08 16.03 -14.78
N LEU A 243 -31.35 14.98 -15.54
CA LEU A 243 -30.32 14.24 -16.28
C LEU A 243 -29.50 15.16 -17.20
N ALA A 244 -30.16 16.07 -17.93
CA ALA A 244 -29.48 17.02 -18.81
C ALA A 244 -28.57 18.00 -18.04
N GLU A 245 -28.99 18.48 -16.87
CA GLU A 245 -28.16 19.34 -16.01
C GLU A 245 -26.94 18.58 -15.47
N PHE A 246 -27.16 17.32 -15.08
CA PHE A 246 -26.10 16.43 -14.63
C PHE A 246 -25.08 16.18 -15.75
N GLU A 247 -25.51 15.75 -16.94
CA GLU A 247 -24.62 15.52 -18.08
C GLU A 247 -23.83 16.78 -18.47
N HIS A 248 -24.49 17.94 -18.47
CA HIS A 248 -23.83 19.21 -18.77
C HIS A 248 -22.75 19.57 -17.74
N ALA A 249 -23.02 19.40 -16.44
CA ALA A 249 -22.04 19.65 -15.39
C ALA A 249 -20.81 18.73 -15.52
N HIS A 250 -21.02 17.45 -15.79
CA HIS A 250 -19.95 16.47 -16.01
C HIS A 250 -19.15 16.75 -17.28
N GLY A 251 -19.83 17.11 -18.36
CA GLY A 251 -19.20 17.52 -19.62
C GLY A 251 -18.32 18.75 -19.44
N ASN A 252 -18.80 19.77 -18.73
CA ASN A 252 -18.04 20.98 -18.42
C ASN A 252 -16.80 20.69 -17.56
N ALA A 253 -16.94 19.86 -16.52
CA ALA A 253 -15.81 19.46 -15.67
C ALA A 253 -14.75 18.68 -16.47
N THR A 254 -15.20 17.79 -17.38
CA THR A 254 -14.31 17.03 -18.26
C THR A 254 -13.57 17.92 -19.24
N ALA A 255 -14.27 18.86 -19.86
CA ALA A 255 -13.66 19.82 -20.77
C ALA A 255 -12.65 20.73 -20.04
N ALA A 256 -13.00 21.23 -18.86
CA ALA A 256 -12.11 22.04 -18.03
C ALA A 256 -10.83 21.27 -17.67
N PHE A 257 -10.96 20.01 -17.28
CA PHE A 257 -9.82 19.17 -16.97
C PHE A 257 -8.93 18.90 -18.20
N ALA A 258 -9.53 18.58 -19.36
CA ALA A 258 -8.78 18.40 -20.60
C ALA A 258 -8.00 19.67 -21.01
N THR A 259 -8.57 20.86 -20.75
CA THR A 259 -7.90 22.15 -20.94
C THR A 259 -6.70 22.30 -20.01
N VAL A 260 -6.83 21.95 -18.71
CA VAL A 260 -5.69 21.98 -17.77
C VAL A 260 -4.56 21.04 -18.25
N LEU A 261 -4.89 19.82 -18.69
CA LEU A 261 -3.88 18.89 -19.19
C LEU A 261 -3.11 19.42 -20.41
N ARG A 262 -3.84 19.98 -21.39
CA ARG A 262 -3.27 20.41 -22.67
C ARG A 262 -2.58 21.77 -22.59
N ASP A 263 -3.18 22.71 -21.89
CA ASP A 263 -2.78 24.13 -21.97
C ASP A 263 -1.97 24.58 -20.76
N VAL A 264 -2.00 23.83 -19.66
CA VAL A 264 -1.27 24.15 -18.44
C VAL A 264 -0.18 23.11 -18.16
N TRP A 265 -0.55 21.84 -18.00
CA TRP A 265 0.37 20.80 -17.53
C TRP A 265 1.45 20.45 -18.57
N ALA A 266 1.08 20.10 -19.81
CA ALA A 266 2.06 19.79 -20.85
C ALA A 266 2.99 20.98 -21.18
N PRO A 267 2.49 22.24 -21.27
CA PRO A 267 3.34 23.41 -21.44
C PRO A 267 4.26 23.68 -20.25
N ALA A 268 3.81 23.44 -19.01
CA ALA A 268 4.65 23.57 -17.82
C ALA A 268 5.81 22.59 -17.84
N VAL A 269 5.58 21.29 -18.10
CA VAL A 269 6.65 20.29 -18.22
C VAL A 269 7.66 20.66 -19.32
N ARG A 270 7.16 21.15 -20.47
CA ARG A 270 8.02 21.67 -21.55
C ARG A 270 8.81 22.91 -21.11
N GLY A 271 8.23 23.78 -20.27
CA GLY A 271 8.89 24.91 -19.66
C GLY A 271 10.05 24.48 -18.77
N HIS A 272 9.82 23.52 -17.88
CA HIS A 272 10.85 22.94 -17.01
C HIS A 272 11.97 22.27 -17.82
N ALA A 273 11.63 21.57 -18.90
CA ALA A 273 12.64 20.99 -19.80
C ALA A 273 13.58 22.06 -20.38
N ARG A 274 13.01 23.18 -20.83
CA ARG A 274 13.80 24.30 -21.37
C ARG A 274 14.60 25.04 -20.29
N HIS A 275 14.04 25.19 -19.09
CA HIS A 275 14.70 25.85 -17.98
C HIS A 275 15.93 25.06 -17.51
N CYS A 276 15.76 23.76 -17.25
CA CYS A 276 16.81 22.92 -16.68
C CYS A 276 17.83 22.47 -17.73
N LEU A 277 17.35 22.01 -18.90
CA LEU A 277 18.22 21.44 -19.94
C LEU A 277 18.65 22.47 -20.99
N GLY A 278 18.08 23.68 -21.01
CA GLY A 278 18.46 24.72 -21.97
C GLY A 278 19.86 25.30 -21.75
N GLY A 279 20.32 25.31 -20.50
CA GLY A 279 21.70 25.68 -20.14
C GLY A 279 22.71 24.55 -20.37
N VAL A 280 22.24 23.31 -20.54
CA VAL A 280 23.08 22.15 -20.83
C VAL A 280 23.47 22.23 -22.30
N GLY A 281 24.68 22.72 -22.57
CA GLY A 281 25.22 22.93 -23.92
C GLY A 281 25.37 21.66 -24.78
N ARG A 282 26.38 21.63 -25.67
CA ARG A 282 26.62 20.46 -26.55
C ARG A 282 26.98 19.23 -25.71
N GLY A 283 26.24 18.13 -25.86
CA GLY A 283 26.47 16.89 -25.12
C GLY A 283 25.26 15.94 -25.13
N ALA A 284 25.25 14.94 -24.24
CA ALA A 284 24.25 13.87 -24.18
C ALA A 284 22.79 14.32 -23.92
N TYR A 285 22.57 15.59 -23.56
CA TYR A 285 21.26 16.20 -23.29
C TYR A 285 20.94 17.40 -24.19
N ASN A 286 21.54 17.45 -25.39
CA ASN A 286 21.33 18.54 -26.33
C ASN A 286 19.88 18.58 -26.85
N LEU A 287 19.12 19.61 -26.47
CA LEU A 287 17.74 19.83 -26.95
C LEU A 287 17.65 20.26 -28.43
N ARG A 288 18.77 20.69 -29.03
CA ARG A 288 18.83 21.15 -30.43
C ARG A 288 19.29 20.05 -31.39
N GLU A 289 19.31 18.79 -30.94
CA GLU A 289 19.75 17.66 -31.75
C GLU A 289 18.74 17.38 -32.87
N GLY A 290 19.13 17.64 -34.12
CA GLY A 290 18.30 17.41 -35.30
C GLY A 290 18.48 16.02 -35.92
N ASN A 291 19.55 15.30 -35.55
CA ASN A 291 19.82 13.97 -36.08
C ASN A 291 19.10 12.88 -35.25
N GLN A 292 18.20 12.15 -35.91
CA GLN A 292 17.41 11.08 -35.31
C GLN A 292 18.25 9.93 -34.75
N GLU A 293 19.39 9.59 -35.37
CA GLU A 293 20.27 8.51 -34.89
C GLU A 293 20.99 8.91 -33.61
N MET A 294 21.51 10.14 -33.58
CA MET A 294 22.14 10.71 -32.38
C MET A 294 21.13 10.84 -31.23
N TYR A 295 19.88 11.22 -31.53
CA TYR A 295 18.80 11.22 -30.54
C TYR A 295 18.51 9.81 -30.02
N ARG A 296 18.42 8.80 -30.91
CA ARG A 296 18.11 7.41 -30.53
C ARG A 296 19.15 6.80 -29.60
N SER A 297 20.42 7.15 -29.75
CA SER A 297 21.53 6.74 -28.88
C SER A 297 21.78 7.69 -27.70
N SER A 298 21.05 8.80 -27.60
CA SER A 298 21.26 9.79 -26.55
C SER A 298 20.61 9.40 -25.22
N LYS A 299 21.18 9.90 -24.12
CA LYS A 299 20.57 9.83 -22.79
C LYS A 299 19.31 10.69 -22.67
N LEU A 300 19.18 11.72 -23.52
CA LEU A 300 17.97 12.55 -23.61
C LEU A 300 16.73 11.72 -23.92
N ARG A 301 16.82 10.73 -24.81
CA ARG A 301 15.69 9.84 -25.12
C ARG A 301 15.23 9.04 -23.90
N LEU A 302 16.16 8.49 -23.12
CA LEU A 302 15.84 7.76 -21.89
C LEU A 302 15.14 8.66 -20.87
N LEU A 303 15.65 9.89 -20.71
CA LEU A 303 15.06 10.89 -19.82
C LEU A 303 13.64 11.28 -20.24
N LEU A 304 13.42 11.63 -21.52
CA LEU A 304 12.11 12.01 -22.03
C LEU A 304 11.11 10.84 -21.99
N ASN A 305 11.55 9.61 -22.27
CA ASN A 305 10.72 8.43 -22.11
C ASN A 305 10.30 8.23 -20.65
N ARG A 306 11.23 8.39 -19.70
CA ARG A 306 10.89 8.33 -18.27
C ARG A 306 9.85 9.38 -17.91
N ILE A 307 10.00 10.61 -18.38
CA ILE A 307 9.02 11.68 -18.13
C ILE A 307 7.66 11.33 -18.71
N ASN A 308 7.60 10.83 -19.94
CA ASN A 308 6.35 10.36 -20.55
C ASN A 308 5.69 9.26 -19.71
N PHE A 309 6.47 8.31 -19.17
CA PHE A 309 5.93 7.29 -18.28
C PHE A 309 5.41 7.87 -16.97
N VAL A 310 6.15 8.78 -16.33
CA VAL A 310 5.72 9.45 -15.09
C VAL A 310 4.43 10.24 -15.32
N MET A 311 4.34 10.99 -16.42
CA MET A 311 3.13 11.73 -16.78
C MET A 311 1.96 10.78 -17.05
N ALA A 312 2.16 9.75 -17.88
CA ALA A 312 1.13 8.77 -18.19
C ALA A 312 0.63 8.02 -16.95
N ASP A 313 1.52 7.65 -16.04
CA ASP A 313 1.20 6.97 -14.79
C ASP A 313 0.45 7.88 -13.81
N SER A 314 0.86 9.16 -13.72
CA SER A 314 0.15 10.15 -12.91
C SER A 314 -1.27 10.39 -13.40
N LEU A 315 -1.44 10.52 -14.73
CA LEU A 315 -2.77 10.65 -15.35
C LEU A 315 -3.61 9.40 -15.14
N ARG A 316 -3.02 8.21 -15.30
CA ARG A 316 -3.71 6.93 -15.06
C ARG A 316 -4.20 6.85 -13.62
N THR A 317 -3.33 7.16 -12.66
CA THR A 317 -3.65 7.14 -11.24
C THR A 317 -4.80 8.10 -10.92
N ALA A 318 -4.72 9.35 -11.42
CA ALA A 318 -5.80 10.32 -11.23
C ALA A 318 -7.14 9.85 -11.79
N VAL A 319 -7.17 9.32 -13.02
CA VAL A 319 -8.40 8.78 -13.63
C VAL A 319 -8.94 7.60 -12.83
N GLN A 320 -8.09 6.70 -12.35
CA GLN A 320 -8.50 5.56 -11.53
C GLN A 320 -9.11 5.99 -10.20
N THR A 321 -8.50 6.97 -9.53
CA THR A 321 -9.04 7.56 -8.29
C THR A 321 -10.42 8.14 -8.54
N VAL A 322 -10.56 8.97 -9.58
CA VAL A 322 -11.82 9.63 -9.91
C VAL A 322 -12.93 8.66 -10.27
N VAL A 323 -12.63 7.63 -11.06
CA VAL A 323 -13.61 6.58 -11.39
C VAL A 323 -14.03 5.82 -10.14
N SER A 324 -13.09 5.52 -9.25
CA SER A 324 -13.38 4.84 -7.98
C SER A 324 -14.27 5.70 -7.07
N ASP A 325 -14.00 7.00 -7.02
CA ASP A 325 -14.78 7.96 -6.24
C ASP A 325 -16.18 8.14 -6.80
N TRP A 326 -16.34 8.14 -8.13
CA TRP A 326 -17.65 8.15 -8.77
C TRP A 326 -18.46 6.89 -8.52
N VAL A 327 -17.85 5.71 -8.63
CA VAL A 327 -18.52 4.45 -8.28
C VAL A 327 -18.99 4.50 -6.82
N ARG A 328 -18.15 5.00 -5.91
CA ARG A 328 -18.52 5.18 -4.51
C ARG A 328 -19.67 6.18 -4.34
N PHE A 329 -19.64 7.31 -5.06
CA PHE A 329 -20.69 8.32 -5.04
C PHE A 329 -22.04 7.77 -5.53
N VAL A 330 -22.07 7.14 -6.70
CA VAL A 330 -23.29 6.54 -7.27
C VAL A 330 -23.81 5.43 -6.37
N SER A 331 -22.93 4.56 -5.86
CA SER A 331 -23.32 3.49 -4.94
C SER A 331 -23.93 4.05 -3.66
N ARG A 332 -23.39 5.15 -3.11
CA ARG A 332 -23.95 5.82 -1.93
C ARG A 332 -25.32 6.42 -2.21
N ALA A 333 -25.49 7.10 -3.34
CA ALA A 333 -26.74 7.75 -3.67
C ALA A 333 -27.84 6.75 -4.09
N ALA A 334 -27.47 5.59 -4.64
CA ALA A 334 -28.38 4.51 -5.00
C ALA A 334 -28.75 3.59 -3.82
N ALA A 335 -28.12 3.75 -2.66
CA ALA A 335 -28.33 2.86 -1.52
C ALA A 335 -29.60 3.19 -0.72
N GLY A 336 -30.24 4.33 -0.98
CA GLY A 336 -31.52 4.70 -0.37
C GLY A 336 -32.69 3.89 -0.95
N VAL A 337 -33.51 3.32 -0.08
CA VAL A 337 -34.78 2.67 -0.44
C VAL A 337 -35.84 3.75 -0.59
N VAL A 338 -36.30 3.97 -1.83
CA VAL A 338 -37.33 4.97 -2.13
C VAL A 338 -38.71 4.32 -2.07
N THR A 339 -39.55 4.78 -1.14
CA THR A 339 -40.97 4.42 -1.05
C THR A 339 -41.83 5.58 -1.56
N VAL A 340 -42.44 5.42 -2.73
CA VAL A 340 -43.33 6.43 -3.33
C VAL A 340 -44.77 6.11 -2.93
N ARG A 341 -45.40 6.97 -2.11
CA ARG A 341 -46.81 6.85 -1.72
C ARG A 341 -47.73 7.72 -2.57
N SER A 342 -47.24 8.90 -2.97
CA SER A 342 -47.94 9.85 -3.85
C SER A 342 -46.90 10.74 -4.54
N THR A 343 -47.30 11.47 -5.59
CA THR A 343 -46.44 12.46 -6.26
C THR A 343 -45.94 13.56 -5.31
N ALA A 344 -46.62 13.78 -4.18
CA ALA A 344 -46.22 14.72 -3.13
C ALA A 344 -45.60 14.03 -1.89
N ASP A 345 -45.61 12.70 -1.79
CA ASP A 345 -45.12 11.94 -0.63
C ASP A 345 -44.16 10.83 -1.08
N VAL A 346 -42.87 11.16 -1.09
CA VAL A 346 -41.76 10.27 -1.42
C VAL A 346 -40.86 10.17 -0.19
N GLN A 347 -40.84 9.01 0.45
CA GLN A 347 -39.97 8.72 1.59
C GLN A 347 -38.73 7.99 1.09
N VAL A 348 -37.54 8.44 1.51
CA VAL A 348 -36.28 7.78 1.18
C VAL A 348 -35.63 7.32 2.47
N ASP A 349 -35.51 6.01 2.63
CA ASP A 349 -34.90 5.39 3.80
C ASP A 349 -33.45 4.96 3.48
N TYR A 350 -32.51 5.40 4.30
CA TYR A 350 -31.08 5.04 4.19
C TYR A 350 -30.61 4.09 5.31
N SER A 351 -31.53 3.57 6.14
CA SER A 351 -31.24 2.81 7.35
C SER A 351 -30.45 1.52 7.11
N ASP A 352 -30.65 0.85 5.98
CA ASP A 352 -30.00 -0.43 5.66
C ASP A 352 -28.58 -0.28 5.08
N CYS A 353 -28.23 0.91 4.57
CA CYS A 353 -26.98 1.12 3.83
C CYS A 353 -25.95 1.99 4.58
N LEU A 354 -26.43 2.81 5.51
CA LEU A 354 -25.62 3.54 6.45
C LEU A 354 -25.55 2.70 7.72
N GLY A 355 -24.54 1.83 7.84
CA GLY A 355 -24.14 1.33 9.16
C GLY A 355 -23.96 2.50 10.16
N THR A 356 -23.82 2.22 11.45
CA THR A 356 -23.81 3.17 12.61
C THR A 356 -22.71 4.25 12.61
N ASP A 357 -22.34 4.83 11.47
CA ASP A 357 -21.37 5.90 11.33
C ASP A 357 -22.09 7.25 11.11
N PRO A 358 -22.15 8.12 12.14
CA PRO A 358 -22.89 9.38 12.11
C PRO A 358 -22.24 10.45 11.22
N THR A 359 -21.07 10.18 10.62
CA THR A 359 -20.39 11.12 9.70
C THR A 359 -20.82 10.97 8.24
N ARG A 360 -21.60 9.93 7.91
CA ARG A 360 -22.16 9.75 6.57
C ARG A 360 -23.48 10.51 6.44
N GLU A 361 -23.37 11.79 6.11
CA GLU A 361 -24.54 12.58 5.70
C GLU A 361 -25.26 11.88 4.52
N ALA A 362 -26.58 11.75 4.63
CA ALA A 362 -27.43 11.21 3.58
C ALA A 362 -27.34 12.12 2.35
N LEU A 363 -26.87 11.58 1.23
CA LEU A 363 -26.87 12.31 -0.04
C LEU A 363 -28.30 12.34 -0.57
N PRO A 364 -28.76 13.46 -1.16
CA PRO A 364 -30.06 13.50 -1.81
C PRO A 364 -30.10 12.52 -3.01
N PRO A 365 -31.31 12.09 -3.44
CA PRO A 365 -31.47 11.29 -4.65
C PRO A 365 -30.81 11.96 -5.86
N LEU A 366 -30.22 11.17 -6.75
CA LEU A 366 -29.43 11.69 -7.89
C LEU A 366 -30.26 12.52 -8.86
N PHE A 367 -31.42 12.01 -9.27
CA PHE A 367 -32.18 12.54 -10.40
C PHE A 367 -33.58 12.98 -10.00
N VAL A 368 -33.99 14.14 -10.52
CA VAL A 368 -35.40 14.55 -10.58
C VAL A 368 -36.01 13.93 -11.84
N ILE A 369 -37.07 13.16 -11.68
CA ILE A 369 -37.77 12.46 -12.77
C ILE A 369 -39.18 13.05 -12.88
N ASP A 370 -39.55 13.44 -14.11
CA ASP A 370 -40.92 13.84 -14.43
C ASP A 370 -41.72 12.57 -14.78
N VAL A 371 -42.79 12.29 -14.04
CA VAL A 371 -43.68 11.14 -14.29
C VAL A 371 -44.83 11.61 -15.17
N ALA A 372 -44.88 11.14 -16.41
CA ALA A 372 -46.00 11.37 -17.32
C ALA A 372 -46.94 10.16 -17.29
N VAL A 373 -48.25 10.41 -17.23
CA VAL A 373 -49.26 9.37 -17.45
C VAL A 373 -49.48 9.28 -18.95
N GLU A 374 -49.05 8.18 -19.55
CA GLU A 374 -49.42 7.85 -20.92
C GLU A 374 -50.85 7.30 -20.89
N GLU A 375 -51.80 8.02 -21.49
CA GLU A 375 -53.16 7.51 -21.71
C GLU A 375 -53.09 6.43 -22.78
N VAL A 376 -52.74 5.21 -22.36
CA VAL A 376 -53.01 4.02 -23.15
C VAL A 376 -54.52 3.85 -23.14
N GLU A 377 -55.17 3.83 -24.31
CA GLU A 377 -56.57 3.45 -24.42
C GLU A 377 -56.72 2.05 -23.83
N ALA A 378 -57.17 2.00 -22.57
CA ALA A 378 -57.34 0.76 -21.85
C ALA A 378 -58.26 -0.15 -22.66
N THR A 379 -57.81 -1.38 -22.89
CA THR A 379 -58.69 -2.43 -23.42
C THR A 379 -59.91 -2.56 -22.51
N GLU A 380 -61.08 -2.89 -23.05
CA GLU A 380 -62.34 -2.95 -22.25
C GLU A 380 -62.21 -3.88 -21.03
N GLU A 381 -61.30 -4.85 -21.07
CA GLU A 381 -60.94 -5.73 -19.95
C GLU A 381 -60.21 -5.00 -18.81
N GLU A 382 -59.28 -4.09 -19.11
CA GLU A 382 -58.56 -3.28 -18.12
C GLU A 382 -59.48 -2.24 -17.47
N LYS A 383 -60.42 -1.65 -18.23
CA LYS A 383 -61.45 -0.75 -17.68
C LYS A 383 -62.37 -1.48 -16.70
N ALA A 384 -62.77 -2.72 -17.02
CA ALA A 384 -63.57 -3.55 -16.14
C ALA A 384 -62.81 -3.93 -14.84
N ALA A 385 -61.51 -4.23 -14.96
CA ALA A 385 -60.65 -4.53 -13.81
C ALA A 385 -60.45 -3.30 -12.89
N LEU A 386 -60.25 -2.11 -13.48
CA LEU A 386 -60.11 -0.86 -12.73
C LEU A 386 -61.42 -0.49 -11.99
N ALA A 387 -62.57 -0.70 -12.64
CA ALA A 387 -63.88 -0.48 -12.02
C ALA A 387 -64.15 -1.44 -10.85
N ALA A 388 -63.74 -2.70 -10.97
CA ALA A 388 -63.84 -3.68 -9.88
C ALA A 388 -62.91 -3.34 -8.70
N ALA A 389 -61.68 -2.88 -8.98
CA ALA A 389 -60.74 -2.44 -7.95
C ALA A 389 -61.21 -1.17 -7.23
N ALA A 390 -61.79 -0.20 -7.95
CA ALA A 390 -62.37 1.00 -7.37
C ALA A 390 -63.59 0.69 -6.48
N ALA A 391 -64.44 -0.26 -6.89
CA ALA A 391 -65.56 -0.72 -6.08
C ALA A 391 -65.11 -1.43 -4.79
N ALA A 392 -64.03 -2.23 -4.86
CA ALA A 392 -63.45 -2.89 -3.69
C ALA A 392 -62.81 -1.87 -2.71
N ALA A 393 -62.13 -0.84 -3.22
CA ALA A 393 -61.58 0.24 -2.40
C ALA A 393 -62.67 1.06 -1.71
N ALA A 394 -63.76 1.39 -2.41
CA ALA A 394 -64.92 2.09 -1.84
C ALA A 394 -65.64 1.27 -0.76
N ALA A 395 -65.73 -0.05 -0.93
CA ALA A 395 -66.28 -0.95 0.09
C ALA A 395 -65.39 -1.03 1.34
N SER A 396 -64.07 -0.95 1.20
CA SER A 396 -63.13 -0.95 2.34
C SER A 396 -63.10 0.36 3.13
N ALA A 397 -63.52 1.48 2.52
CA ALA A 397 -63.61 2.79 3.18
C ALA A 397 -64.96 3.05 3.87
N ALA A 398 -65.95 2.18 3.62
CA ALA A 398 -67.30 2.27 4.18
C ALA A 398 -67.57 1.27 5.32
N GLY A 399 -66.58 0.47 5.71
CA GLY A 399 -66.57 -0.34 6.94
C GLY A 399 -65.57 0.21 7.92
#